data_AF-A0A2I6S5P8-F1
#
_entry.id   AF-A0A2I6S5P8-F1
#
_cell.length_a   1.000
_cell.length_b   1.000
_cell.length_c   1.000
_cell.angle_alpha   90.00
_cell.angle_beta   90.00
_cell.angle_gamma   90.00
#
_symmetry.space_group_name_H-M   'P 1'
#
loop_
_entity.id
_entity.type
_entity.pdbx_description
1 polymer ?
#
loop_
_entity_poly.entity_id
_entity_poly.type
_entity_poly.pdbx_seq_one_letter_code
_entity_poly.pdbx_strand_id
1 'polypeptide(L)' 'MSNEKAGFWATIRAVLWGFIGIRRKSAYHDDAKSLDPKAVVVAGVFAGAVFVLSILAVVNWVLPD' A
#
# COMPACT_ATOMS: atom_id res chain seq x y z
N MET A 1 29.30 -10.56 0.33
CA MET A 1 28.01 -9.92 0.67
C MET A 1 27.09 -11.01 1.17
N SER A 2 26.85 -11.07 2.48
CA SER A 2 26.10 -12.16 3.14
C SER A 2 24.62 -12.08 2.78
N ASN A 3 24.11 -13.22 2.31
CA ASN A 3 22.74 -13.43 1.88
C ASN A 3 21.86 -13.67 3.12
N GLU A 4 21.61 -12.61 3.89
CA GLU A 4 20.68 -12.67 5.01
C GLU A 4 19.26 -12.56 4.43
N LYS A 5 18.54 -13.68 4.45
CA LYS A 5 17.12 -13.71 4.13
C LYS A 5 16.46 -12.61 4.96
N ALA A 6 15.78 -11.67 4.30
CA ALA A 6 15.07 -10.60 4.98
C ALA A 6 14.22 -11.20 6.11
N GLY A 7 14.56 -10.89 7.36
CA GLY A 7 13.88 -11.46 8.51
C GLY A 7 12.39 -11.10 8.52
N PHE A 8 11.57 -11.85 9.27
CA PHE A 8 10.15 -11.57 9.44
C PHE A 8 9.86 -10.09 9.76
N TRP A 9 10.71 -9.48 10.59
CA TRP A 9 10.68 -8.05 10.91
C TRP A 9 10.96 -7.12 9.72
N ALA A 10 11.82 -7.52 8.79
CA ALA A 10 12.07 -6.77 7.56
C ALA A 10 10.89 -6.85 6.59
N THR A 11 10.22 -8.00 6.51
CA THR A 11 8.98 -8.17 5.73
C THR A 11 7.85 -7.32 6.29
N ILE A 12 7.64 -7.32 7.61
CA ILE A 12 6.67 -6.44 8.27
C ILE A 12 7.01 -4.97 8.00
N ARG A 13 8.27 -4.57 8.13
CA ARG A 13 8.71 -3.19 7.87
C ARG A 13 8.49 -2.78 6.41
N ALA A 14 8.72 -3.70 5.47
CA ALA A 14 8.48 -3.47 4.05
C ALA A 14 6.98 -3.30 3.75
N VAL A 15 6.13 -4.12 4.36
CA VAL A 15 4.66 -4.02 4.26
C VAL A 15 4.17 -2.71 4.87
N LEU A 16 4.71 -2.30 6.03
CA LEU A 16 4.40 -1.02 6.67
C LEU A 16 4.83 0.18 5.81
N TRP A 17 5.98 0.11 5.12
CA TRP A 17 6.39 1.16 4.17
C TRP A 17 5.48 1.23 2.94
N GLY A 18 4.94 0.08 2.51
CA GLY A 18 3.89 0.01 1.48
C GLY A 18 2.58 0.67 1.93
N PHE A 19 2.21 0.56 3.20
CA PHE A 19 1.00 1.18 3.77
C PHE A 19 1.14 2.66 4.13
N ILE A 20 2.32 3.08 4.60
CA ILE A 20 2.61 4.51 4.86
C ILE A 20 2.62 5.29 3.54
N GLY A 21 2.82 4.60 2.40
CA GLY A 21 2.72 5.23 1.09
C GLY A 21 3.83 6.23 0.85
N ILE A 22 5.08 5.86 1.17
CA ILE A 22 6.27 6.70 0.88
C ILE A 22 6.45 6.75 -0.63
N ARG A 23 5.67 7.64 -1.23
CA ARG A 23 5.54 7.87 -2.66
C ARG A 23 6.80 8.58 -3.10
N ARG A 24 7.60 7.96 -3.96
CA ARG A 24 8.66 8.69 -4.69
C ARG A 24 7.97 9.83 -5.44
N LYS A 25 8.17 11.05 -4.95
CA LYS A 25 7.71 12.34 -5.51
C LYS A 25 8.27 12.65 -6.92
N SER A 26 8.98 11.71 -7.55
CA SER A 26 9.73 11.95 -8.79
C SER A 26 8.84 11.95 -10.04
N ALA A 27 7.62 11.42 -9.99
CA ALA A 27 6.70 11.40 -11.14
C ALA A 27 5.63 12.51 -11.08
N TYR A 28 5.73 13.46 -10.15
CA TYR A 28 4.66 14.43 -9.90
C TYR A 28 4.64 15.63 -10.86
N HIS A 29 5.75 15.91 -11.58
CA HIS A 29 5.82 17.09 -12.46
C HIS A 29 5.48 16.81 -13.93
N ASP A 30 5.70 15.59 -14.44
CA ASP A 30 5.43 15.27 -15.85
C ASP A 30 4.00 14.75 -16.07
N ASP A 31 3.44 14.02 -15.10
CA ASP A 31 2.12 13.36 -15.22
C ASP A 31 0.93 14.19 -14.69
N ALA A 32 1.19 15.22 -13.88
CA ALA A 32 0.13 16.07 -13.30
C ALA A 32 -0.62 16.93 -14.32
N LYS A 33 -0.13 17.04 -15.57
CA LYS A 33 -0.83 17.73 -16.67
C LYS A 33 -1.77 16.82 -17.48
N SER A 34 -1.66 15.49 -17.38
CA SER A 34 -2.39 14.55 -18.24
C SER A 34 -3.39 13.65 -17.50
N LEU A 35 -3.23 13.45 -16.19
CA LEU A 35 -4.15 12.63 -15.39
C LEU A 35 -5.29 13.46 -14.80
N ASP A 36 -6.53 13.10 -15.16
CA ASP A 36 -7.74 13.70 -14.59
C ASP A 36 -7.72 13.53 -13.06
N PRO A 37 -7.69 14.63 -12.29
CA PRO A 37 -7.67 14.59 -10.83
C PRO A 37 -8.77 13.70 -10.22
N LYS A 38 -9.90 13.55 -10.91
CA LYS A 38 -11.00 12.66 -10.49
C LYS A 38 -10.58 11.19 -10.48
N ALA A 39 -9.83 10.75 -11.49
CA ALA A 39 -9.36 9.36 -11.58
C ALA A 39 -8.41 9.02 -10.42
N VAL A 40 -7.58 9.97 -10.01
CA VAL A 40 -6.66 9.80 -8.86
C VAL A 40 -7.44 9.66 -7.55
N VAL A 41 -8.49 10.46 -7.34
CA VAL A 41 -9.36 10.37 -6.16
C VAL A 41 -10.09 9.03 -6.13
N VAL A 42 -10.69 8.60 -7.25
CA VAL A 42 -11.39 7.32 -7.35
C VAL A 42 -10.43 6.15 -7.09
N ALA A 43 -9.25 6.16 -7.70
CA ALA A 43 -8.24 5.12 -7.49
C ALA A 43 -7.76 5.06 -6.03
N GLY A 44 -7.56 6.22 -5.39
CA GLY A 44 -7.17 6.29 -3.97
C GLY A 44 -8.25 5.77 -3.03
N VAL A 45 -9.51 6.16 -3.25
CA VAL A 45 -10.65 5.68 -2.44
C VAL A 45 -10.85 4.17 -2.63
N PHE A 46 -10.78 3.68 -3.87
CA PHE A 46 -10.92 2.27 -4.17
C PHE A 46 -9.80 1.44 -3.53
N ALA A 47 -8.55 1.87 -3.67
CA ALA A 47 -7.40 1.21 -3.03
C ALA A 47 -7.51 1.22 -1.50
N GLY A 48 -7.96 2.33 -0.91
CA GLY A 48 -8.22 2.43 0.53
C GLY A 48 -9.32 1.48 1.01
N ALA A 49 -10.43 1.39 0.27
CA ALA A 49 -11.52 0.48 0.59
C ALA A 49 -11.07 -0.99 0.52
N VAL A 50 -10.38 -1.38 -0.56
CA VAL A 50 -9.81 -2.72 -0.72
C VAL A 50 -8.85 -3.05 0.42
N PHE A 51 -8.03 -2.09 0.84
CA PHE A 51 -7.13 -2.28 1.95
C PHE A 51 -7.86 -2.57 3.27
N VAL A 52 -8.86 -1.75 3.62
CA VAL A 52 -9.66 -1.96 4.85
C VAL A 52 -10.36 -3.33 4.81
N LEU A 53 -10.98 -3.69 3.68
CA LEU A 53 -11.63 -4.99 3.51
C LEU A 53 -10.64 -6.15 3.69
N SER A 54 -9.42 -6.02 3.18
CA SER A 54 -8.38 -7.05 3.34
C SER A 54 -8.00 -7.26 4.81
N ILE A 55 -7.90 -6.21 5.61
CA ILE A 55 -7.64 -6.33 7.06
C ILE A 55 -8.80 -7.04 7.73
N LEU A 56 -10.04 -6.61 7.45
CA LEU A 56 -11.22 -7.22 8.05
C LEU A 56 -11.33 -8.72 7.69
N ALA A 57 -11.01 -9.09 6.45
CA ALA A 57 -10.98 -10.49 6.03
C ALA A 57 -9.93 -11.31 6.79
N VAL A 58 -8.72 -10.76 6.99
CA VAL A 58 -7.67 -11.41 7.78
C VAL A 58 -8.09 -11.54 9.24
N VAL A 59 -8.69 -10.50 9.82
CA VAL A 59 -9.19 -10.52 11.20
C VAL A 59 -10.25 -11.61 11.35
N ASN A 60 -11.23 -11.68 10.46
CA ASN A 60 -12.28 -12.71 10.49
C ASN A 60 -11.73 -14.13 10.25
N TRP A 61 -10.60 -14.26 9.54
CA TRP A 61 -9.96 -15.56 9.33
C TRP A 61 -9.15 -16.01 10.57
N VAL A 62 -8.51 -15.09 11.27
CA VAL A 62 -7.69 -15.37 12.46
C VAL A 62 -8.54 -15.47 13.72
N LEU A 63 -9.61 -14.67 13.81
CA LEU A 63 -10.61 -14.66 14.87
C LEU A 63 -11.97 -15.05 14.30
N PRO A 64 -12.14 -16.29 13.81
CA PRO A 64 -13.46 -16.84 13.58
C PRO A 64 -14.04 -17.14 14.97
N ASP A 65 -14.99 -16.32 15.42
CA ASP A 65 -15.80 -16.70 16.59
C ASP A 65 -16.47 -18.07 16.36
#